data_AF-A0AAU0SAN1-F1
#
_entry.id   AF-A0AAU0SAN1-F1
#
_cell.length_a   1.000
_cell.length_b   1.000
_cell.length_c   1.000
_cell.angle_alpha   90.00
_cell.angle_beta   90.00
_cell.angle_gamma   90.00
#
_symmetry.space_group_name_H-M   'P 1'
#
loop_
_entity.id
_entity.type
_entity.pdbx_description
1 polymer ?
#
loop_
_entity_poly.entity_id
_entity_poly.type
_entity_poly.pdbx_seq_one_letter_code
_entity_poly.pdbx_strand_id
1 'polypeptide(L)'
;MQIGIKLGLLSATLLCSLAQAADRRDIEALANAKINLSEAVSIAEKHVNGKALEAEFEHRVHGDVYQVEVWDGNKEYDVVVDAQSAQVLTSTVERPKHDAK
;
A
#
# COMPACT_ATOMS: atom_id res chain seq x y z
N MET A 1 -22.05 -1.08 8.22
CA MET A 1 -20.95 -1.31 7.27
C MET A 1 -19.69 -1.49 8.10
N GLN A 2 -19.35 -2.74 8.42
CA GLN A 2 -18.14 -3.04 9.19
C GLN A 2 -16.95 -2.95 8.22
N ILE A 3 -16.05 -2.01 8.48
CA ILE A 3 -14.74 -1.95 7.85
C ILE A 3 -14.00 -3.16 8.43
N GLY A 4 -13.90 -4.24 7.66
CA GLY A 4 -13.10 -5.39 8.03
C GLY A 4 -11.65 -4.99 7.94
N ILE A 5 -11.06 -4.55 9.06
CA ILE A 5 -9.62 -4.44 9.22
C ILE A 5 -9.09 -5.87 9.01
N LYS A 6 -8.63 -6.20 7.80
CA LYS A 6 -7.78 -7.36 7.60
C LYS A 6 -6.53 -7.00 8.41
N LEU A 7 -6.42 -7.56 9.60
CA LEU A 7 -5.25 -7.43 10.45
C LEU A 7 -4.13 -8.21 9.74
N GLY A 8 -3.51 -7.57 8.76
CA GLY A 8 -2.29 -7.98 8.11
C GLY A 8 -1.27 -8.23 9.21
N LEU A 9 -0.81 -9.46 9.25
CA LEU A 9 0.06 -10.04 10.26
C LEU A 9 1.19 -9.06 10.67
N LEU A 10 1.08 -8.43 11.84
CA LEU A 10 2.23 -7.85 12.56
C LEU A 10 3.20 -8.99 12.91
N SER A 11 4.00 -9.40 11.94
CA SER A 11 5.26 -10.09 12.18
C SER A 11 6.31 -8.98 12.31
N ALA A 12 7.10 -8.84 13.37
CA ALA A 12 7.33 -9.72 14.48
C ALA A 12 8.05 -8.89 15.57
N THR A 13 7.77 -9.23 16.82
CA THR A 13 8.78 -9.33 17.88
C THR A 13 9.67 -8.10 18.16
N LEU A 14 9.32 -7.36 19.24
CA LEU A 14 10.30 -6.60 20.01
C LEU A 14 11.40 -7.55 20.53
N LEU A 15 12.51 -7.71 19.81
CA LEU A 15 13.81 -8.05 20.40
C LEU A 15 14.94 -7.57 19.48
N CYS A 16 15.88 -6.86 20.10
CA CYS A 16 17.20 -6.47 19.59
C CYS A 16 17.29 -5.18 18.74
N SER A 17 18.18 -4.31 19.20
CA SER A 17 18.53 -2.95 18.77
C SER A 17 19.16 -2.87 17.37
N LEU A 18 18.48 -3.41 16.37
CA LEU A 18 18.78 -3.29 14.93
C LEU A 18 17.53 -2.96 14.10
N ALA A 19 16.31 -3.10 14.67
CA ALA A 19 15.04 -2.75 14.01
C ALA A 19 14.79 -1.23 13.87
N GLN A 20 15.47 -0.38 14.66
CA GLN A 20 15.33 1.09 14.59
C GLN A 20 15.85 1.70 13.28
N ALA A 21 16.70 1.00 12.52
CA ALA A 21 17.27 1.51 11.27
C ALA A 21 16.41 1.24 10.02
N ALA A 22 15.49 0.28 10.08
CA ALA A 22 14.48 0.06 9.04
C ALA A 22 13.38 1.12 9.17
N ASP A 23 12.83 1.25 10.38
CA ASP A 23 11.81 2.25 10.71
C ASP A 23 12.27 3.68 10.36
N ARG A 24 13.52 4.03 10.71
CA ARG A 24 14.06 5.36 10.38
C ARG A 24 14.20 5.62 8.89
N ARG A 25 14.61 4.61 8.10
CA ARG A 25 14.76 4.77 6.64
C ARG A 25 13.40 4.88 5.96
N ASP A 26 12.42 4.11 6.40
CA ASP A 26 11.07 4.16 5.84
C ASP A 26 10.38 5.48 6.22
N ILE A 27 10.59 5.99 7.44
CA ILE A 27 10.14 7.32 7.87
C ILE A 27 10.81 8.42 7.05
N GLU A 28 12.13 8.35 6.84
CA GLU A 28 12.86 9.32 6.03
C GLU A 28 12.41 9.27 4.55
N ALA A 29 12.18 8.08 3.99
CA ALA A 29 11.66 7.91 2.63
C ALA A 29 10.24 8.47 2.49
N LEU A 30 9.35 8.17 3.44
CA LEU A 30 7.99 8.72 3.48
C LEU A 30 8.01 10.24 3.61
N ALA A 31 8.92 10.81 4.40
CA ALA A 31 9.09 12.26 4.52
C ALA A 31 9.60 12.92 3.23
N ASN A 32 10.28 12.17 2.36
CA ASN A 32 10.77 12.62 1.05
C ASN A 32 9.79 12.32 -0.10
N ALA A 33 8.68 11.63 0.15
CA ALA A 33 7.63 11.43 -0.85
C ALA A 33 7.05 12.79 -1.28
N LYS A 34 6.83 12.96 -2.59
CA LYS A 34 6.26 14.22 -3.13
C LYS A 34 4.75 14.27 -3.03
N ILE A 35 4.12 13.11 -3.09
CA ILE A 35 2.68 12.96 -2.84
C ILE A 35 2.49 12.28 -1.50
N ASN A 36 1.37 12.57 -0.84
CA ASN A 36 1.01 11.91 0.41
C ASN A 36 0.04 10.74 0.16
N LEU A 37 -0.24 9.96 1.20
CA LEU A 37 -1.13 8.80 1.15
C LEU A 37 -2.54 9.14 0.62
N SER A 38 -3.12 10.27 1.03
CA SER A 38 -4.46 10.66 0.60
C SER A 38 -4.53 11.01 -0.89
N GLU A 39 -3.45 11.57 -1.44
CA GLU A 39 -3.33 11.85 -2.86
C GLU A 39 -3.19 10.55 -3.66
N ALA A 40 -2.35 9.62 -3.20
CA ALA A 40 -2.20 8.30 -3.80
C ALA A 40 -3.53 7.51 -3.81
N VAL A 41 -4.29 7.54 -2.68
CA VAL A 41 -5.64 6.97 -2.60
C VAL A 41 -6.57 7.59 -3.63
N SER A 42 -6.58 8.92 -3.75
CA SER A 42 -7.42 9.62 -4.73
C SER A 42 -7.08 9.25 -6.17
N ILE A 43 -5.79 9.03 -6.47
CA ILE A 43 -5.32 8.59 -7.79
C ILE A 43 -5.78 7.17 -8.07
N ALA A 44 -5.59 6.25 -7.10
CA ALA A 44 -5.95 4.85 -7.24
C ALA A 44 -7.48 4.66 -7.39
N GLU A 45 -8.28 5.34 -6.57
CA GLU A 45 -9.74 5.33 -6.68
C GLU A 45 -10.21 5.79 -8.07
N LYS A 46 -9.61 6.88 -8.60
CA LYS A 46 -9.95 7.39 -9.93
C LYS A 46 -9.51 6.43 -11.04
N HIS A 47 -8.35 5.79 -10.89
CA HIS A 47 -7.81 4.85 -11.88
C HIS A 47 -8.74 3.64 -12.07
N VAL A 48 -9.22 3.07 -10.98
CA VAL A 48 -10.10 1.89 -10.97
C VAL A 48 -11.58 2.26 -11.09
N ASN A 49 -11.93 3.55 -10.88
CA ASN A 49 -13.31 4.00 -10.68
C ASN A 49 -13.99 3.26 -9.50
N GLY A 50 -13.29 3.22 -8.36
CA GLY A 50 -13.69 2.46 -7.18
C GLY A 50 -13.55 3.22 -5.86
N LYS A 51 -13.51 2.46 -4.77
CA LYS A 51 -13.33 2.96 -3.40
C LYS A 51 -12.16 2.22 -2.75
N ALA A 52 -11.25 2.98 -2.14
CA ALA A 52 -10.10 2.39 -1.47
C ALA A 52 -10.53 1.64 -0.21
N LEU A 53 -9.92 0.49 0.02
CA LEU A 53 -10.10 -0.36 1.21
C LEU A 53 -8.92 -0.21 2.16
N GLU A 54 -7.70 -0.22 1.61
CA GLU A 54 -6.43 -0.17 2.33
C GLU A 54 -5.41 0.63 1.53
N ALA A 55 -4.43 1.23 2.21
CA ALA A 55 -3.34 1.95 1.58
C ALA A 55 -2.08 1.91 2.46
N GLU A 56 -0.96 1.54 1.86
CA GLU A 56 0.34 1.41 2.54
C GLU A 56 1.44 2.14 1.75
N PHE A 57 2.48 2.59 2.46
CA PHE A 57 3.71 3.10 1.86
C PHE A 57 4.80 2.05 1.94
N GLU A 58 5.50 1.83 0.85
CA GLU A 58 6.63 0.91 0.79
C GLU A 58 7.87 1.59 0.24
N HIS A 59 8.93 1.59 1.04
CA HIS A 59 10.28 1.92 0.58
C HIS A 59 10.88 0.69 -0.10
N ARG A 60 11.11 0.76 -1.42
CA ARG A 60 11.71 -0.34 -2.19
C ARG A 60 13.05 0.09 -2.77
N VAL A 61 13.92 -0.88 -3.05
CA VAL A 61 15.24 -0.66 -3.67
C VAL A 61 15.15 0.13 -4.99
N HIS A 62 14.04 -0.02 -5.71
CA HIS A 62 13.81 0.62 -7.01
C HIS A 62 12.87 1.82 -6.99
N GLY A 63 12.56 2.36 -5.81
CA GLY A 63 11.73 3.55 -5.65
C GLY A 63 10.63 3.40 -4.61
N ASP A 64 10.23 4.54 -4.06
CA ASP A 64 9.17 4.65 -3.07
C ASP A 64 7.79 4.59 -3.72
N VAL A 65 6.90 3.76 -3.20
CA VAL A 65 5.57 3.56 -3.77
C VAL A 65 4.49 3.54 -2.70
N TYR A 66 3.27 3.84 -3.13
CA TYR A 66 2.06 3.55 -2.39
C TYR A 66 1.35 2.37 -3.02
N GLN A 67 1.00 1.36 -2.22
CA GLN A 67 0.07 0.30 -2.63
C GLN A 67 -1.31 0.65 -2.08
N VAL A 68 -2.33 0.65 -2.94
CA VAL A 68 -3.71 0.95 -2.56
C VAL A 68 -4.61 -0.17 -3.07
N GLU A 69 -5.30 -0.82 -2.14
CA GLU A 69 -6.36 -1.79 -2.47
C GLU A 69 -7.65 -1.04 -2.78
N VAL A 70 -8.23 -1.28 -3.97
CA VAL A 70 -9.43 -0.58 -4.44
C VAL A 70 -10.51 -1.57 -4.85
N TRP A 71 -11.74 -1.37 -4.37
CA TRP A 71 -12.92 -2.14 -4.77
C TRP A 71 -13.77 -1.37 -5.78
N ASP A 72 -14.05 -1.98 -6.94
CA ASP A 72 -14.90 -1.37 -7.99
C ASP A 72 -16.40 -1.74 -7.88
N GLY A 73 -16.78 -2.59 -6.91
CA GLY A 73 -18.12 -3.19 -6.83
C GLY A 73 -18.16 -4.67 -7.17
N ASN A 74 -17.11 -5.22 -7.77
CA ASN A 74 -17.02 -6.60 -8.26
C ASN A 74 -15.65 -7.25 -8.00
N LYS A 75 -14.56 -6.49 -8.08
CA LYS A 75 -13.19 -6.98 -7.89
C LYS A 75 -12.39 -6.04 -6.99
N GLU A 76 -11.41 -6.62 -6.30
CA GLU A 76 -10.38 -5.93 -5.53
C GLU A 76 -9.14 -5.77 -6.42
N TYR A 77 -8.58 -4.56 -6.46
CA TYR A 77 -7.43 -4.21 -7.27
C TYR A 77 -6.30 -3.72 -6.38
N ASP A 78 -5.12 -4.31 -6.54
CA ASP A 78 -3.86 -3.78 -6.05
C ASP A 78 -3.37 -2.71 -7.03
N VAL A 79 -3.43 -1.44 -6.63
CA VAL A 79 -2.92 -0.32 -7.41
C VAL A 79 -1.62 0.19 -6.79
N VAL A 80 -0.53 0.16 -7.56
CA VAL A 80 0.76 0.71 -7.13
C VAL A 80 0.97 2.08 -7.77
N VAL A 81 1.17 3.10 -6.94
CA VAL A 81 1.38 4.50 -7.33
C VAL A 81 2.79 4.94 -6.93
N ASP A 82 3.52 5.52 -7.86
CA ASP A 82 4.86 6.08 -7.60
C ASP A 82 4.77 7.31 -6.69
N ALA A 83 5.48 7.29 -5.55
CA ALA A 83 5.39 8.32 -4.52
C ALA A 83 6.05 9.66 -4.91
N GLN A 84 6.77 9.70 -6.05
CA GLN A 84 7.49 10.88 -6.53
C GLN A 84 6.77 11.56 -7.72
N SER A 85 6.19 10.77 -8.62
CA SER A 85 5.64 11.24 -9.89
C SER A 85 4.13 11.11 -9.99
N ALA A 86 3.47 10.49 -9.00
CA ALA A 86 2.02 10.26 -8.98
C ALA A 86 1.51 9.34 -10.11
N GLN A 87 2.41 8.62 -10.77
CA GLN A 87 2.06 7.70 -11.85
C GLN A 87 1.61 6.36 -11.29
N VAL A 88 0.54 5.80 -11.85
CA VAL A 88 0.15 4.41 -11.59
C VAL A 88 1.12 3.51 -12.34
N LEU A 89 1.90 2.72 -11.58
CA LEU A 89 2.89 1.79 -12.10
C LEU A 89 2.26 0.45 -12.47
N THR A 90 1.36 -0.06 -11.63
CA THR A 90 0.64 -1.30 -11.86
C THR A 90 -0.79 -1.22 -11.31
N SER A 91 -1.70 -1.99 -11.91
CA SER A 91 -3.03 -2.26 -11.38
C SER A 91 -3.35 -3.72 -11.66
N THR A 92 -3.48 -4.53 -10.62
CA THR A 92 -3.70 -5.97 -10.74
C THR A 92 -4.93 -6.37 -9.96
N VAL A 93 -5.81 -7.17 -10.56
CA VAL A 93 -6.93 -7.77 -9.82
C VAL A 93 -6.39 -8.79 -8.84
N GLU A 94 -6.64 -8.59 -7.54
CA GLU A 94 -6.26 -9.57 -6.54
C GLU A 94 -7.08 -10.85 -6.76
N ARG A 95 -6.38 -11.97 -6.94
CA ARG A 95 -7.02 -13.28 -7.00
C ARG A 95 -7.08 -13.84 -5.59
N PRO A 96 -8.23 -14.35 -5.11
CA PRO A 96 -8.30 -14.97 -3.80
C PRO A 96 -7.22 -16.06 -3.72
N LYS A 97 -6.28 -15.90 -2.78
CA LYS A 97 -5.30 -16.95 -2.45
C LYS A 97 -6.12 -18.14 -1.97
N HIS A 98 -6.23 -19.14 -2.83
CA HIS A 98 -6.90 -20.38 -2.49
C HIS A 98 -5.99 -21.12 -1.51
N ASP A 99 -6.23 -20.92 -0.22
CA ASP A 99 -5.60 -21.73 0.83
C ASP A 99 -5.93 -23.19 0.54
N ALA A 100 -4.97 -23.90 -0.06
CA ALA A 100 -5.05 -25.35 -0.21
C ALA A 100 -4.90 -25.93 1.20
N LYS A 101 -6.01 -26.48 1.68
CA LYS A 101 -6.21 -27.13 2.97
C LYS A 101 -5.21 -28.26 3.24
#